data_AF-A0A926HB84-F1
#
_entry.id   AF-A0A926HB84-F1
#
_cell.length_a   1.000
_cell.length_b   1.000
_cell.length_c   1.000
_cell.angle_alpha   90.00
_cell.angle_beta   90.00
_cell.angle_gamma   90.00
#
_symmetry.space_group_name_H-M   'P 1'
#
loop_
_entity.id
_entity.type
_entity.pdbx_description
1 polymer ?
#
loop_
_entity_poly.entity_id
_entity_poly.type
_entity_poly.pdbx_seq_one_letter_code
_entity_poly.pdbx_strand_id
1 'polypeptide(L)'
;PAGAIPKDGPSAGISMATALATLLTGRRVRDALSMTGEITLRGRVLPVGGVKEKVLAAHRAGITTVILPQRNQDDLDDIPDGVRSALSVVFAEHVGQALEAALAPQASEPPVETGSAEQTSTRFKEFFVENDSAATVATSQPPGGPDARPAAEAAG
;
A
#
# COMPACT_ATOMS: atom_id res chain seq x y z
N PRO A 1 8.18 -2.97 -1.27
CA PRO A 1 8.31 -1.58 -0.77
C PRO A 1 9.76 -1.29 -0.38
N ALA A 2 10.34 -0.18 -0.85
CA ALA A 2 11.68 0.25 -0.43
C ALA A 2 11.65 0.63 1.07
N GLY A 3 12.22 -0.22 1.92
CA GLY A 3 12.40 0.02 3.35
C GLY A 3 13.58 0.95 3.61
N ALA A 4 13.47 1.75 4.68
CA ALA A 4 14.49 2.65 5.23
C ALA A 4 14.79 3.97 4.48
N ILE A 5 13.93 4.44 3.57
CA ILE A 5 13.88 5.87 3.23
C ILE A 5 12.79 6.50 4.12
N PRO A 6 13.12 7.45 5.02
CA PRO A 6 12.11 8.17 5.79
C PRO A 6 11.16 8.86 4.82
N LYS A 7 9.92 8.37 4.74
CA LYS A 7 8.84 9.04 4.01
C LYS A 7 8.16 10.03 4.95
N ASP A 8 8.97 10.86 5.60
CA ASP A 8 8.56 11.76 6.67
C ASP A 8 7.70 12.89 6.12
N GLY A 9 6.40 12.73 6.33
CA GLY A 9 5.40 13.78 6.23
C GLY A 9 4.01 13.18 6.43
N PRO A 10 3.14 13.77 7.27
CA PRO A 10 1.75 13.30 7.46
C PRO A 10 0.91 13.33 6.16
N SER A 11 1.46 13.87 5.07
CA SER A 11 0.84 14.08 3.75
C SER A 11 0.33 12.84 3.01
N ALA A 12 0.48 11.64 3.59
CA ALA A 12 -0.07 10.38 3.08
C ALA A 12 -1.42 10.00 3.74
N GLY A 13 -2.05 10.91 4.49
CA GLY A 13 -3.31 10.68 5.19
C GLY A 13 -4.43 10.16 4.28
N ILE A 14 -4.64 10.81 3.13
CA ILE A 14 -5.66 10.37 2.16
C ILE A 14 -5.33 8.98 1.61
N SER A 15 -4.07 8.70 1.30
CA SER A 15 -3.63 7.41 0.75
C SER A 15 -3.89 6.27 1.75
N MET A 16 -3.59 6.47 3.02
CA MET A 16 -3.88 5.50 4.07
C MET A 16 -5.39 5.29 4.25
N ALA A 17 -6.18 6.38 4.29
CA ALA A 17 -7.63 6.28 4.37
C ALA A 17 -8.22 5.52 3.18
N THR A 18 -7.71 5.75 1.98
CA THR A 18 -8.13 5.05 0.75
C THR A 18 -7.79 3.57 0.79
N ALA A 19 -6.60 3.20 1.27
CA ALA A 19 -6.21 1.81 1.45
C ALA A 19 -7.14 1.09 2.43
N LEU A 20 -7.45 1.71 3.57
CA LEU A 20 -8.40 1.15 4.54
C LEU A 20 -9.81 1.06 3.96
N ALA A 21 -10.28 2.10 3.27
CA ALA A 21 -11.59 2.09 2.61
C ALA A 21 -11.69 0.99 1.55
N THR A 22 -10.62 0.76 0.80
CA THR A 22 -10.53 -0.36 -0.17
C THR A 22 -10.70 -1.70 0.53
N LEU A 23 -9.97 -1.94 1.63
CA LEU A 23 -10.04 -3.18 2.40
C LEU A 23 -11.45 -3.41 3.00
N LEU A 24 -12.09 -2.34 3.48
CA LEU A 24 -13.41 -2.44 4.14
C LEU A 24 -14.58 -2.55 3.14
N THR A 25 -14.44 -1.98 1.94
CA THR A 25 -15.55 -1.90 0.97
C THR A 25 -15.41 -2.85 -0.22
N GLY A 26 -14.23 -3.47 -0.41
CA GLY A 26 -13.92 -4.28 -1.58
C GLY A 26 -13.76 -3.48 -2.88
N ARG A 27 -13.87 -2.15 -2.84
CA ARG A 27 -13.75 -1.28 -4.03
C ARG A 27 -12.28 -1.08 -4.39
N ARG A 28 -11.94 -1.28 -5.66
CA ARG A 28 -10.60 -0.98 -6.18
C ARG A 28 -10.37 0.52 -6.29
N VAL A 29 -9.12 0.93 -6.11
CA VAL A 29 -8.67 2.30 -6.45
C VAL A 29 -8.59 2.41 -7.97
N ARG A 30 -8.97 3.56 -8.53
CA ARG A 30 -8.82 3.86 -9.96
C ARG A 30 -7.34 3.85 -10.36
N ASP A 31 -7.07 3.38 -11.57
CA ASP A 31 -5.72 3.32 -12.13
C ASP A 31 -5.16 4.72 -12.43
N ALA A 32 -3.83 4.80 -12.55
CA ALA A 32 -3.09 6.03 -12.90
C ALA A 32 -3.48 7.26 -12.05
N LEU A 33 -3.66 7.03 -10.73
CA LEU A 33 -4.07 8.02 -9.74
C LEU A 33 -2.96 8.28 -8.71
N SER A 34 -2.69 9.56 -8.45
CA SER A 34 -1.90 10.04 -7.29
C SER A 34 -2.79 10.82 -6.34
N MET A 35 -2.47 10.79 -5.05
CA MET A 35 -3.15 11.61 -4.05
C MET A 35 -2.17 12.05 -2.96
N THR A 36 -2.35 13.27 -2.45
CA THR A 36 -1.61 13.78 -1.30
C THR A 36 -2.53 14.66 -0.46
N GLY A 37 -2.32 14.64 0.85
CA GLY A 37 -3.12 15.41 1.79
C GLY A 37 -3.01 14.83 3.18
N GLU A 38 -2.88 15.69 4.16
CA GLU A 38 -3.04 15.30 5.56
C GLU A 38 -4.53 15.22 5.89
N ILE A 39 -4.91 14.34 6.80
CA ILE A 39 -6.30 14.22 7.26
C ILE A 39 -6.40 14.47 8.75
N THR A 40 -7.43 15.19 9.14
CA THR A 40 -7.83 15.30 10.56
C THR A 40 -8.75 14.15 10.94
N LEU A 41 -8.91 13.90 12.24
CA LEU A 41 -9.91 12.94 12.75
C LEU A 41 -11.35 13.29 12.36
N ARG A 42 -11.62 14.56 12.04
CA ARG A 42 -12.93 15.03 11.53
C ARG A 42 -13.06 14.89 10.01
N GLY A 43 -12.09 14.28 9.34
CA GLY A 43 -12.11 14.03 7.91
C GLY A 43 -11.86 15.24 7.03
N ARG A 44 -11.37 16.37 7.58
CA ARG A 44 -10.87 17.50 6.77
C ARG A 44 -9.54 17.14 6.14
N VAL A 45 -9.37 17.50 4.87
CA VAL A 45 -8.11 17.44 4.13
C VAL A 45 -7.36 18.75 4.32
N LEU A 46 -6.11 18.66 4.78
CA LEU A 46 -5.25 19.81 5.03
C LEU A 46 -4.20 19.96 3.91
N PRO A 47 -3.72 21.20 3.67
CA PRO A 47 -2.73 21.46 2.64
C PRO A 47 -1.40 20.77 2.95
N VAL A 48 -0.63 20.52 1.90
CA VAL A 48 0.68 19.90 1.98
C VAL A 48 1.71 20.76 1.26
N GLY A 49 2.97 20.64 1.69
CA GLY A 49 4.10 21.22 0.98
C GLY A 49 4.52 20.39 -0.24
N GLY A 50 5.31 21.03 -1.11
CA GLY A 50 5.97 20.40 -2.25
C GLY A 50 5.01 19.90 -3.33
N VAL A 51 3.92 20.63 -3.58
CA VAL A 51 2.89 20.24 -4.57
C VAL A 51 3.51 20.13 -5.96
N LYS A 52 4.35 21.09 -6.35
CA LYS A 52 5.07 21.09 -7.62
C LYS A 52 5.89 19.80 -7.82
N GLU A 53 6.73 19.44 -6.86
CA GLU A 53 7.59 18.26 -6.93
C GLU A 53 6.75 16.98 -7.00
N LYS A 54 5.67 16.90 -6.20
CA LYS A 54 4.76 15.75 -6.17
C LYS A 54 4.01 15.58 -7.49
N VAL A 55 3.50 16.67 -8.07
CA VAL A 55 2.78 16.63 -9.35
C VAL A 55 3.72 16.29 -10.50
N LEU A 56 4.93 16.87 -10.52
CA LEU A 56 5.96 16.52 -11.53
C LEU A 56 6.40 15.05 -11.41
N ALA A 57 6.56 14.54 -10.19
CA ALA A 57 6.85 13.12 -9.97
C ALA A 57 5.71 12.21 -10.44
N ALA A 58 4.45 12.59 -10.16
CA ALA A 58 3.28 11.87 -10.64
C ALA A 58 3.25 11.83 -12.18
N HIS A 59 3.43 12.96 -12.84
CA HIS A 59 3.49 13.04 -14.31
C HIS A 59 4.61 12.16 -14.88
N ARG A 60 5.81 12.18 -14.29
CA ARG A 60 6.94 11.31 -14.71
C ARG A 60 6.63 9.83 -14.53
N ALA A 61 5.79 9.47 -13.56
CA ALA A 61 5.33 8.10 -13.33
C ALA A 61 4.17 7.70 -14.26
N GLY A 62 3.75 8.55 -15.21
CA GLY A 62 2.64 8.27 -16.11
C GLY A 62 1.27 8.35 -15.45
N ILE A 63 1.17 8.99 -14.29
CA ILE A 63 -0.10 9.22 -13.60
C ILE A 63 -0.85 10.32 -14.35
N THR A 64 -2.14 10.09 -14.61
CA THR A 64 -3.00 11.01 -15.36
C THR A 64 -3.90 11.84 -14.46
N THR A 65 -4.16 11.37 -13.23
CA THR A 65 -5.08 12.03 -12.29
C THR A 65 -4.39 12.29 -10.96
N VAL A 66 -4.52 13.49 -10.40
CA VAL A 66 -3.96 13.85 -9.10
C VAL A 66 -5.03 14.46 -8.21
N ILE A 67 -5.18 13.91 -7.00
CA ILE A 67 -6.04 14.46 -5.94
C ILE A 67 -5.19 15.34 -5.02
N LEU A 68 -5.59 16.61 -4.89
CA LEU A 68 -4.92 17.61 -4.07
C LEU A 68 -5.88 18.24 -3.04
N PRO A 69 -5.37 18.75 -1.91
CA PRO A 69 -6.17 19.56 -1.00
C PRO A 69 -6.72 20.80 -1.69
N GLN A 70 -7.95 21.19 -1.39
CA GLN A 70 -8.57 22.40 -1.94
C GLN A 70 -7.71 23.66 -1.74
N ARG A 71 -6.99 23.72 -0.61
CA ARG A 71 -6.12 24.86 -0.26
C ARG A 71 -4.79 24.89 -1.02
N ASN A 72 -4.46 23.85 -1.77
CA ASN A 72 -3.26 23.81 -2.63
C ASN A 72 -3.58 24.20 -4.08
N GLN A 73 -4.75 24.80 -4.35
CA GLN A 73 -5.13 25.20 -5.70
C GLN A 73 -4.19 26.25 -6.28
N ASP A 74 -3.73 27.20 -5.47
CA ASP A 74 -2.83 28.27 -5.90
C ASP A 74 -1.42 27.74 -6.24
N ASP A 75 -1.00 26.61 -5.64
CA ASP A 75 0.29 25.98 -5.96
C ASP A 75 0.34 25.38 -7.37
N LEU A 76 -0.80 25.26 -8.07
CA LEU A 76 -0.82 24.81 -9.46
C LEU A 76 -0.20 25.83 -10.41
N ASP A 77 -0.13 27.11 -10.04
CA ASP A 77 0.44 28.14 -10.89
C ASP A 77 1.97 28.00 -11.03
N ASP A 78 2.61 27.32 -10.07
CA ASP A 78 4.04 27.01 -10.11
C ASP A 78 4.39 25.82 -11.03
N ILE A 79 3.38 25.16 -11.60
CA ILE A 79 3.51 23.96 -12.42
C ILE A 79 3.50 24.35 -13.90
N PRO A 80 4.46 23.87 -14.72
CA PRO A 80 4.48 24.16 -16.15
C PRO A 80 3.18 23.75 -16.86
N ASP A 81 2.67 24.62 -17.74
CA ASP A 81 1.40 24.43 -18.45
C ASP A 81 1.30 23.10 -19.20
N GLY A 82 2.41 22.64 -19.79
CA GLY A 82 2.44 21.35 -20.49
C GLY A 82 2.14 20.16 -19.58
N VAL A 83 2.55 20.22 -18.31
CA VAL A 83 2.26 19.19 -17.31
C VAL A 83 0.84 19.35 -16.79
N ARG A 84 0.43 20.58 -16.48
CA ARG A 84 -0.92 20.88 -15.98
C ARG A 84 -2.00 20.44 -16.97
N SER A 85 -1.77 20.64 -18.27
CA SER A 85 -2.71 20.25 -19.33
C SER A 85 -2.77 18.73 -19.56
N ALA A 86 -1.74 17.99 -19.16
CA ALA A 86 -1.69 16.53 -19.28
C ALA A 86 -2.31 15.81 -18.06
N LEU A 87 -2.68 16.54 -17.01
CA LEU A 87 -3.18 16.00 -15.76
C LEU A 87 -4.60 16.45 -15.46
N SER A 88 -5.43 15.51 -15.00
CA SER A 88 -6.71 15.81 -14.37
C SER A 88 -6.48 16.07 -12.88
N VAL A 89 -6.67 17.32 -12.43
CA VAL A 89 -6.55 17.67 -11.01
C VAL A 89 -7.94 17.66 -10.35
N VAL A 90 -8.06 16.92 -9.25
CA VAL A 90 -9.26 16.88 -8.40
C VAL A 90 -8.93 17.50 -7.06
N PHE A 91 -9.72 18.48 -6.65
CA PHE A 91 -9.56 19.12 -5.34
C PHE A 91 -10.50 18.52 -4.31
N ALA A 92 -9.99 18.28 -3.11
CA ALA A 92 -10.76 17.76 -1.99
C ALA A 92 -10.59 18.64 -0.73
N GLU A 93 -11.70 19.02 -0.12
CA GLU A 93 -11.74 19.62 1.22
C GLU A 93 -11.98 18.55 2.30
N HIS A 94 -12.68 17.48 1.95
CA HIS A 94 -13.02 16.38 2.85
C HIS A 94 -12.60 15.02 2.29
N VAL A 95 -12.24 14.10 3.19
CA VAL A 95 -11.79 12.75 2.83
C VAL A 95 -12.84 11.99 2.02
N GLY A 96 -14.13 12.25 2.24
CA GLY A 96 -15.21 11.65 1.44
C GLY A 96 -15.10 11.96 -0.05
N GLN A 97 -14.81 13.22 -0.40
CA GLN A 97 -14.62 13.66 -1.79
C GLN A 97 -13.39 12.98 -2.41
N ALA A 98 -12.30 12.88 -1.65
CA ALA A 98 -11.11 12.18 -2.09
C ALA A 98 -11.36 10.69 -2.33
N LEU A 99 -12.09 10.01 -1.43
CA LEU A 99 -12.45 8.60 -1.57
C LEU A 99 -13.40 8.36 -2.76
N GLU A 100 -14.35 9.26 -2.99
CA GLU A 100 -15.24 9.19 -4.14
C GLU A 100 -14.48 9.32 -5.46
N ALA A 101 -13.51 10.24 -5.53
CA ALA A 101 -12.61 10.42 -6.66
C ALA A 101 -11.58 9.29 -6.80
N ALA A 102 -11.21 8.62 -5.71
CA ALA A 102 -10.21 7.56 -5.72
C ALA A 102 -10.77 6.17 -6.02
N LEU A 103 -11.94 5.82 -5.49
CA LEU A 103 -12.47 4.46 -5.54
C LEU A 103 -13.42 4.26 -6.73
N ALA A 104 -13.25 3.17 -7.46
CA ALA A 104 -14.16 2.76 -8.52
C ALA A 104 -15.61 2.67 -7.99
N PRO A 105 -16.64 2.90 -8.82
CA PRO A 105 -18.02 2.67 -8.43
C PRO A 105 -18.17 1.27 -7.84
N GLN A 106 -19.05 1.12 -6.84
CA GLN A 106 -19.45 -0.21 -6.40
C GLN A 106 -19.98 -0.93 -7.64
N ALA A 107 -19.41 -2.08 -7.98
CA ALA A 107 -20.02 -2.94 -8.97
C ALA A 107 -21.40 -3.29 -8.41
N SER A 108 -22.46 -2.71 -8.96
CA SER A 108 -23.76 -3.38 -8.92
C SER A 108 -23.51 -4.74 -9.55
N GLU A 109 -23.66 -5.82 -8.79
CA GLU A 109 -23.39 -7.18 -9.26
C GLU A 109 -23.88 -7.34 -10.70
N PRO A 110 -23.03 -7.72 -11.67
CA PRO A 110 -23.55 -8.24 -12.91
C PRO A 110 -24.38 -9.50 -12.58
N PRO A 111 -25.48 -9.80 -13.30
CA PRO A 111 -26.19 -11.06 -13.12
C PRO A 111 -25.19 -12.21 -13.14
N VAL A 112 -25.23 -13.04 -12.10
CA VAL A 112 -24.36 -14.19 -11.94
C VAL A 112 -24.52 -15.10 -13.17
N GLU A 113 -23.61 -15.00 -14.14
CA GLU A 113 -23.42 -16.07 -15.10
C GLU A 113 -22.79 -17.24 -14.35
N THR A 114 -23.64 -18.23 -14.04
CA THR A 114 -23.21 -19.50 -13.45
C THR A 114 -22.43 -20.26 -14.52
N GLY A 115 -21.11 -20.05 -14.55
CA GLY A 115 -20.18 -20.73 -15.45
C GLY A 115 -19.01 -21.34 -14.67
N SER A 116 -19.12 -22.64 -14.40
CA SER A 116 -18.07 -23.61 -14.00
C SER A 116 -17.06 -23.19 -12.93
N ALA A 117 -17.33 -23.59 -11.69
CA ALA A 117 -16.38 -23.63 -10.60
C ALA A 117 -15.42 -24.83 -10.78
N GLU A 118 -14.26 -24.66 -11.42
CA GLU A 118 -13.20 -25.67 -11.32
C GLU A 118 -11.74 -25.19 -11.48
N GLN A 119 -11.44 -23.89 -11.61
CA GLN A 119 -10.05 -23.47 -11.91
C GLN A 119 -9.42 -22.45 -10.94
N THR A 120 -10.14 -22.00 -9.91
CA THR A 120 -9.63 -20.97 -8.97
C THR A 120 -8.80 -21.54 -7.82
N SER A 121 -8.82 -22.86 -7.59
CA SER A 121 -8.15 -23.47 -6.42
C SER A 121 -6.63 -23.64 -6.59
N THR A 122 -6.11 -23.78 -7.81
CA THR A 122 -4.67 -24.04 -8.03
C THR A 122 -3.82 -22.78 -7.85
N ARG A 123 -4.31 -21.61 -8.28
CA ARG A 123 -3.53 -20.36 -8.26
C ARG A 123 -3.33 -19.76 -6.86
N PHE A 124 -4.14 -20.16 -5.89
CA PHE A 124 -4.02 -19.70 -4.49
C PHE A 124 -3.06 -20.54 -3.65
N LYS A 125 -2.79 -21.80 -4.01
CA LYS A 125 -1.78 -22.63 -3.32
C LYS A 125 -0.35 -22.30 -3.76
N GLU A 126 -0.16 -21.95 -5.03
CA GLU A 126 1.15 -21.61 -5.61
C GLU A 126 1.74 -20.34 -4.96
N PHE A 127 0.90 -19.36 -4.63
CA PHE A 127 1.33 -18.10 -4.05
C PHE A 127 1.89 -18.21 -2.62
N PHE A 128 1.51 -19.25 -1.86
CA PHE A 128 1.96 -19.43 -0.46
C PHE A 128 3.15 -20.39 -0.32
N VAL A 129 3.43 -21.24 -1.30
CA VAL A 129 4.56 -22.19 -1.23
C VAL A 129 5.91 -21.53 -1.55
N GLU A 130 5.91 -20.42 -2.30
CA GLU A 130 7.15 -19.82 -2.80
C GLU A 130 7.86 -18.87 -1.82
N ASN A 131 7.33 -18.67 -0.60
CA ASN A 131 7.90 -17.74 0.38
C ASN A 131 8.32 -18.35 1.72
N ASP A 132 8.53 -19.67 1.77
CA ASP A 132 9.06 -20.36 2.97
C ASP A 132 10.36 -21.12 2.67
N SER A 133 11.34 -20.42 2.11
CA SER A 133 12.70 -20.94 1.95
C SER A 133 13.74 -19.86 2.23
N ALA A 134 13.83 -19.44 3.49
CA ALA A 134 15.07 -18.99 4.14
C ALA A 134 14.86 -18.69 5.64
N ALA A 135 14.74 -19.72 6.49
CA ALA A 135 15.10 -19.64 7.92
C ALA A 135 15.11 -21.03 8.59
N THR A 136 16.03 -21.91 8.21
CA THR A 136 16.35 -23.09 9.04
C THR A 136 17.61 -22.78 9.84
N VAL A 137 17.43 -22.38 11.11
CA VAL A 137 18.52 -22.40 12.09
C VAL A 137 18.74 -23.86 12.50
N ALA A 138 19.87 -24.42 12.09
CA ALA A 138 20.30 -25.76 12.44
C ALA A 138 20.70 -25.84 13.92
N THR A 139 19.89 -26.51 14.75
CA THR A 139 20.34 -27.06 16.04
C THR A 139 20.97 -28.42 15.76
N SER A 140 22.30 -28.48 15.74
CA SER A 140 23.05 -29.73 15.70
C SER A 140 23.12 -30.32 17.12
N GLN A 141 22.31 -31.33 17.36
CA GLN A 141 22.43 -32.26 18.49
C GLN A 141 23.68 -33.14 18.29
N PRO A 142 24.60 -33.27 19.27
CA PRO A 142 25.72 -34.20 19.14
C PRO A 142 25.26 -35.65 19.34
N PRO A 143 25.84 -36.63 18.61
CA PRO A 143 25.42 -38.02 18.68
C PRO A 143 25.95 -38.70 19.94
N GLY A 144 25.06 -39.35 20.69
CA GLY A 144 25.42 -40.31 21.72
C GLY A 144 25.80 -41.65 21.09
N GLY A 145 26.91 -42.21 21.53
CA GLY A 145 27.31 -43.60 21.28
C GLY A 145 28.03 -44.16 22.51
N PRO A 146 27.91 -45.46 22.80
CA PRO A 146 27.98 -46.03 24.15
C PRO A 146 29.38 -46.54 24.53
N ASP A 147 29.69 -46.65 25.82
CA ASP A 147 29.86 -47.94 26.54
C ASP A 147 30.68 -47.81 27.86
N ALA A 148 30.31 -48.64 28.84
CA ALA A 148 31.04 -49.19 29.99
C ALA A 148 31.95 -48.34 30.92
N ARG A 149 31.42 -48.07 32.15
CA ARG A 149 31.90 -48.40 33.55
C ARG A 149 33.43 -48.43 33.90
N PRO A 150 33.80 -48.45 35.20
CA PRO A 150 33.31 -47.76 36.42
C PRO A 150 34.47 -47.26 37.35
N ALA A 151 34.14 -46.88 38.60
CA ALA A 151 35.02 -46.74 39.78
C ALA A 151 35.83 -45.42 39.82
N ALA A 152 36.14 -44.75 40.92
CA ALA A 152 35.98 -44.90 42.37
C ALA A 152 36.30 -43.51 42.99
N GLU A 153 35.90 -43.27 44.25
CA GLU A 153 36.79 -42.75 45.32
C GLU A 153 37.51 -41.39 45.11
N ALA A 154 37.72 -40.48 46.05
CA ALA A 154 37.31 -40.16 47.40
C ALA A 154 37.90 -38.75 47.66
N ALA A 155 37.58 -38.18 48.83
CA ALA A 155 38.41 -37.23 49.57
C ALA A 155 38.50 -35.78 49.06
N GLY A 156 38.24 -34.85 49.99
CA GLY A 156 38.66 -33.45 49.92
C GLY A 156 37.66 -32.51 50.55
#